data_AF-A0A8S3Y8Z9-F1
#
_entry.id   AF-A0A8S3Y8Z9-F1
#
_cell.length_a   1.000
_cell.length_b   1.000
_cell.length_c   1.000
_cell.angle_alpha   90.00
_cell.angle_beta   90.00
_cell.angle_gamma   90.00
#
_symmetry.space_group_name_H-M   'P 1'
#
loop_
_entity.id
_entity.type
_entity.pdbx_description
1 polymer ?
#
loop_
_entity_poly.entity_id
_entity_poly.type
_entity_poly.pdbx_seq_one_letter_code
_entity_poly.pdbx_strand_id
1 'polypeptide(L)'
;MRWGVRDEATDDHMTTELCMREIKNCQRLSMGPNFVVFLGQKYGYRPIPTYVLSSELQMLRDELAAGGVDVILLDTWYKKDSNAVPPVSVLQPISSILVNFNNKRVPKLQAEDQAIWWDTLGKMQKLFRKASQQLYNSGKIDKDTMHNYFMSVTEREVINGILNVKNTKNHCLAYVRYINNINLQNLKKAGNFVDILNRSLDAEASKLLADLRDVRLPEKIETTNIQKYTVEWIGRDGLDTETHGEYLNHFISHFYKNIIKLVDRRL
;
A
#
# COMPACT_ATOMS: atom_id res chain seq x y z
N MET A 1 0.88 -9.32 -4.51
CA MET A 1 -0.04 -10.47 -4.64
C MET A 1 -1.30 -10.12 -3.88
N ARG A 2 -2.43 -9.93 -4.57
CA ARG A 2 -3.75 -9.70 -3.97
C ARG A 2 -4.63 -10.84 -4.48
N TRP A 3 -4.88 -11.83 -3.64
CA TRP A 3 -5.69 -12.99 -4.03
C TRP A 3 -7.17 -12.62 -3.94
N GLY A 4 -7.97 -13.01 -4.94
CA GLY A 4 -9.42 -12.75 -4.96
C GLY A 4 -9.83 -11.35 -5.38
N VAL A 5 -8.89 -10.45 -5.69
CA VAL A 5 -9.19 -9.14 -6.29
C VAL A 5 -9.24 -9.31 -7.80
N ARG A 6 -10.39 -9.01 -8.41
CA ARG A 6 -10.57 -9.12 -9.86
C ARG A 6 -9.97 -7.90 -10.58
N ASP A 7 -9.68 -8.05 -11.88
CA ASP A 7 -9.12 -6.98 -12.72
C ASP A 7 -10.01 -5.72 -12.69
N GLU A 8 -11.33 -5.89 -12.60
CA GLU A 8 -12.29 -4.77 -12.56
C GLU A 8 -12.09 -3.87 -11.33
N ALA A 9 -11.58 -4.40 -10.21
CA ALA A 9 -11.27 -3.60 -9.03
C ALA A 9 -10.04 -2.70 -9.20
N THR A 10 -9.24 -2.91 -10.25
CA THR A 10 -8.20 -1.97 -10.67
C THR A 10 -8.80 -0.83 -11.49
N ASP A 11 -9.76 -1.15 -12.35
CA ASP A 11 -10.46 -0.17 -13.19
C ASP A 11 -11.22 0.86 -12.36
N ASP A 12 -11.99 0.38 -11.37
CA ASP A 12 -12.80 1.24 -10.49
C ASP A 12 -12.03 1.79 -9.28
N HIS A 13 -10.70 1.58 -9.21
CA HIS A 13 -9.85 2.00 -8.08
C HIS A 13 -10.29 1.46 -6.71
N MET A 14 -11.05 0.36 -6.69
CA MET A 14 -11.65 -0.20 -5.48
C MET A 14 -10.73 -1.12 -4.68
N THR A 15 -9.58 -1.52 -5.24
CA THR A 15 -8.68 -2.51 -4.63
C THR A 15 -8.35 -2.20 -3.16
N THR A 16 -8.02 -0.94 -2.84
CA THR A 16 -7.71 -0.53 -1.46
C THR A 16 -8.94 -0.61 -0.56
N GLU A 17 -10.10 -0.16 -1.04
CA GLU A 17 -11.35 -0.17 -0.29
C GLU A 17 -11.79 -1.59 0.05
N LEU A 18 -11.70 -2.51 -0.92
CA LEU A 18 -12.00 -3.93 -0.71
C LEU A 18 -11.11 -4.53 0.38
N CYS A 19 -9.81 -4.22 0.38
CA CYS A 19 -8.89 -4.67 1.42
C CYS A 19 -9.30 -4.12 2.80
N MET A 20 -9.61 -2.82 2.90
CA MET A 20 -10.02 -2.22 4.18
C MET A 20 -11.35 -2.78 4.70
N ARG A 21 -12.31 -3.04 3.79
CA ARG A 21 -13.59 -3.65 4.13
C ARG A 21 -13.41 -5.06 4.65
N GLU A 22 -12.51 -5.83 4.04
CA GLU A 22 -12.23 -7.20 4.48
C GLU A 22 -11.57 -7.23 5.86
N ILE A 23 -10.62 -6.33 6.14
CA ILE A 23 -10.05 -6.19 7.49
C ILE A 23 -11.16 -5.93 8.53
N LYS A 24 -12.08 -5.01 8.25
CA LYS A 24 -13.22 -4.73 9.14
C LYS A 24 -14.14 -5.94 9.32
N ASN A 25 -14.39 -6.69 8.24
CA ASN A 25 -15.19 -7.92 8.31
C ASN A 25 -14.51 -8.98 9.19
N CYS A 26 -13.22 -9.26 8.98
CA CYS A 26 -12.44 -10.16 9.81
C CYS A 26 -12.47 -9.73 11.29
N GLN A 27 -12.31 -8.43 11.57
CA GLN A 27 -12.36 -7.92 12.94
C GLN A 27 -13.73 -8.08 13.60
N ARG A 28 -14.81 -7.99 12.82
CA ARG A 28 -16.20 -8.12 13.30
C ARG A 28 -16.64 -9.57 13.46
N LEU A 29 -16.21 -10.45 12.56
CA LEU A 29 -16.73 -11.82 12.44
C LEU A 29 -15.84 -12.87 13.10
N SER A 30 -14.52 -12.65 13.13
CA SER A 30 -13.58 -13.65 13.63
C SER A 30 -13.51 -13.63 15.16
N MET A 31 -13.73 -14.80 15.76
CA MET A 31 -13.56 -14.99 17.21
C MET A 31 -12.08 -15.03 17.62
N GLY A 32 -11.19 -15.56 16.77
CA GLY A 32 -9.76 -15.73 17.00
C GLY A 32 -8.87 -14.78 16.19
N PRO A 33 -7.80 -15.27 15.54
CA PRO A 33 -6.94 -14.41 14.73
C PRO A 33 -7.76 -13.73 13.61
N ASN A 34 -7.60 -12.42 13.45
CA ASN A 34 -8.30 -11.64 12.43
C ASN A 34 -7.35 -10.87 11.50
N PHE A 35 -6.08 -10.74 11.87
CA PHE A 35 -5.11 -10.03 11.07
C PHE A 35 -3.70 -10.61 11.27
N VAL A 36 -3.04 -10.99 10.17
CA VAL A 36 -1.64 -11.41 10.20
C VAL A 36 -0.89 -10.64 9.14
N VAL A 37 0.22 -10.01 9.52
CA VAL A 37 1.06 -9.23 8.61
C VAL A 37 2.43 -9.84 8.42
N PHE A 38 2.88 -9.85 7.17
CA PHE A 38 4.26 -10.16 6.79
C PHE A 38 4.89 -8.89 6.22
N LEU A 39 5.84 -8.29 6.93
CA LEU A 39 6.55 -7.09 6.48
C LEU A 39 7.99 -7.43 6.10
N GLY A 40 8.36 -7.07 4.86
CA GLY A 40 9.71 -7.18 4.34
C GLY A 40 10.42 -5.83 4.26
N GLN A 41 11.23 -5.63 3.22
CA GLN A 41 11.85 -4.35 2.87
C GLN A 41 11.18 -3.65 1.68
N LYS A 42 9.94 -4.05 1.34
CA LYS A 42 9.13 -3.44 0.29
C LYS A 42 7.90 -2.77 0.90
N TYR A 43 7.83 -1.45 0.80
CA TYR A 43 6.70 -0.63 1.20
C TYR A 43 5.52 -0.82 0.23
N GLY A 44 5.83 -0.89 -1.07
CA GLY A 44 4.88 -1.28 -2.10
C GLY A 44 4.04 -0.14 -2.68
N TYR A 45 2.91 -0.51 -3.28
CA TYR A 45 2.07 0.40 -4.07
C TYR A 45 1.43 1.49 -3.21
N ARG A 46 1.52 2.74 -3.68
CA ARG A 46 1.05 3.96 -3.03
C ARG A 46 -0.04 4.62 -3.89
N PRO A 47 -1.31 4.19 -3.76
CA PRO A 47 -2.38 4.66 -4.64
C PRO A 47 -2.67 6.15 -4.44
N ILE A 48 -3.21 6.79 -5.47
CA ILE A 48 -3.95 8.04 -5.29
C ILE A 48 -5.35 7.72 -4.71
N PRO A 49 -5.94 8.62 -3.92
CA PRO A 49 -7.24 8.37 -3.30
C PRO A 49 -8.39 8.33 -4.30
N THR A 50 -9.24 7.31 -4.23
CA THR A 50 -10.46 7.23 -5.07
C THR A 50 -11.44 8.36 -4.78
N TYR A 51 -11.50 8.80 -3.53
CA TYR A 51 -12.36 9.89 -3.05
C TYR A 51 -11.50 10.93 -2.33
N VAL A 52 -11.67 12.19 -2.70
CA VAL A 52 -11.05 13.34 -2.04
C VAL A 52 -12.15 14.34 -1.73
N LEU A 53 -12.10 15.03 -0.59
CA LEU A 53 -13.03 16.14 -0.36
C LEU A 53 -12.89 17.16 -1.49
N SER A 54 -14.00 17.64 -2.06
CA SER A 54 -13.90 18.57 -3.18
C SER A 54 -13.18 19.88 -2.81
N SER A 55 -13.31 20.31 -1.56
CA SER A 55 -12.55 21.44 -1.01
C SER A 55 -11.06 21.16 -0.94
N GLU A 56 -10.67 19.95 -0.52
CA GLU A 56 -9.26 19.52 -0.47
C GLU A 56 -8.66 19.42 -1.87
N LEU A 57 -9.36 18.80 -2.82
CA LEU A 57 -8.89 18.74 -4.21
C LEU A 57 -8.76 20.16 -4.79
N GLN A 58 -9.68 21.07 -4.49
CA GLN A 58 -9.59 22.45 -4.94
C GLN A 58 -8.34 23.14 -4.37
N MET A 59 -8.04 22.99 -3.07
CA MET A 59 -6.83 23.54 -2.47
C MET A 59 -5.55 23.01 -3.14
N LEU A 60 -5.51 21.71 -3.43
CA LEU A 60 -4.36 21.09 -4.12
C LEU A 60 -4.19 21.65 -5.54
N ARG A 61 -5.30 21.83 -6.27
CA ARG A 61 -5.29 22.44 -7.62
C ARG A 61 -4.81 23.87 -7.59
N ASP A 62 -5.31 24.68 -6.65
CA ASP A 62 -4.95 26.09 -6.54
C ASP A 62 -3.45 26.25 -6.20
N GLU A 63 -2.91 25.41 -5.32
CA GLU A 63 -1.49 25.41 -4.97
C GLU A 63 -0.61 25.04 -6.19
N LEU A 64 -1.03 24.06 -6.99
CA LEU A 64 -0.34 23.67 -8.22
C LEU A 64 -0.38 24.79 -9.27
N ALA A 65 -1.55 25.38 -9.49
CA ALA A 65 -1.76 26.44 -10.46
C ALA A 65 -0.97 27.72 -10.08
N ALA A 66 -0.94 28.08 -8.80
CA ALA A 66 -0.11 29.18 -8.29
C ALA A 66 1.39 28.93 -8.54
N GLY A 67 1.82 27.66 -8.53
CA GLY A 67 3.16 27.23 -8.90
C GLY A 67 3.41 27.06 -10.40
N GLY A 68 2.49 27.48 -11.27
CA GLY A 68 2.59 27.36 -12.72
C GLY A 68 2.48 25.93 -13.26
N VAL A 69 1.95 25.00 -12.47
CA VAL A 69 1.76 23.60 -12.88
C VAL A 69 0.36 23.42 -13.46
N ASP A 70 0.28 22.78 -14.63
CA ASP A 70 -0.98 22.42 -15.26
C ASP A 70 -1.72 21.33 -14.45
N VAL A 71 -3.00 21.57 -14.17
CA VAL A 71 -3.90 20.71 -13.38
C VAL A 71 -4.93 19.97 -14.24
N ILE A 72 -4.89 20.11 -15.57
CA ILE A 72 -5.82 19.46 -16.51
C ILE A 72 -5.91 17.95 -16.26
N LEU A 73 -4.81 17.31 -15.88
CA LEU A 73 -4.81 15.89 -15.58
C LEU A 73 -5.75 15.55 -14.40
N LEU A 74 -5.72 16.34 -13.33
CA LEU A 74 -6.63 16.14 -12.19
C LEU A 74 -8.08 16.40 -12.59
N ASP A 75 -8.34 17.42 -13.42
CA ASP A 75 -9.68 17.79 -13.90
C ASP A 75 -10.30 16.76 -14.84
N THR A 76 -9.44 16.08 -15.60
CA THR A 76 -9.83 15.00 -16.49
C THR A 76 -10.29 13.79 -15.68
N TRP A 77 -9.51 13.41 -14.67
CA TRP A 77 -9.66 12.16 -13.94
C TRP A 77 -10.55 12.24 -12.69
N TYR A 78 -10.74 13.41 -12.08
CA TYR A 78 -11.64 13.58 -10.92
C TYR A 78 -12.89 14.35 -11.31
N LYS A 79 -14.06 13.83 -10.94
CA LYS A 79 -15.35 14.51 -11.10
C LYS A 79 -15.99 14.77 -9.76
N LYS A 80 -16.52 15.98 -9.59
CA LYS A 80 -17.23 16.38 -8.37
C LYS A 80 -18.57 15.66 -8.30
N ASP A 81 -18.78 14.93 -7.20
CA ASP A 81 -20.07 14.45 -6.75
C ASP A 81 -20.62 15.42 -5.69
N SER A 82 -21.62 16.21 -6.08
CA SER A 82 -22.33 17.14 -5.20
C SER A 82 -23.43 16.48 -4.37
N ASN A 83 -23.73 15.20 -4.61
CA ASN A 83 -24.74 14.46 -3.82
C ASN A 83 -24.16 13.96 -2.49
N ALA A 84 -22.84 13.80 -2.41
CA ALA A 84 -22.15 13.53 -1.15
C ALA A 84 -22.17 14.77 -0.23
N VAL A 85 -22.31 14.55 1.08
CA VAL A 85 -22.32 15.61 2.10
C VAL A 85 -21.24 15.31 3.16
N PRO A 86 -20.12 16.06 3.19
CA PRO A 86 -19.74 17.14 2.26
C PRO A 86 -19.41 16.63 0.84
N PRO A 87 -19.42 17.50 -0.18
CA PRO A 87 -19.10 17.12 -1.56
C PRO A 87 -17.71 16.49 -1.70
N VAL A 88 -17.63 15.44 -2.52
CA VAL A 88 -16.38 14.72 -2.82
C VAL A 88 -16.08 14.76 -4.30
N SER A 89 -14.80 14.71 -4.64
CA SER A 89 -14.33 14.49 -6.00
C SER A 89 -13.91 13.04 -6.14
N VAL A 90 -14.48 12.35 -7.13
CA VAL A 90 -14.34 10.91 -7.36
C VAL A 90 -13.43 10.67 -8.56
N LEU A 91 -12.41 9.83 -8.36
CA LEU A 91 -11.55 9.34 -9.43
C LEU A 91 -12.36 8.45 -10.38
N GLN A 92 -12.37 8.79 -11.66
CA GLN A 92 -13.16 8.08 -12.66
C GLN A 92 -12.55 6.71 -13.00
N PRO A 93 -13.39 5.72 -13.34
CA PRO A 93 -12.92 4.42 -13.81
C PRO A 93 -11.95 4.57 -14.98
N ILE A 94 -10.90 3.75 -15.04
CA ILE A 94 -9.87 3.85 -16.08
C ILE A 94 -10.49 3.73 -17.48
N SER A 95 -11.37 2.75 -17.65
CA SER A 95 -12.07 2.44 -18.90
C SER A 95 -13.07 3.49 -19.35
N SER A 96 -13.47 4.43 -18.47
CA SER A 96 -14.32 5.57 -18.85
C SER A 96 -13.60 6.57 -19.77
N ILE A 97 -12.27 6.58 -19.76
CA ILE A 97 -11.42 7.44 -20.59
C ILE A 97 -10.55 6.58 -21.52
N LEU A 98 -9.96 5.50 -21.00
CA LEU A 98 -9.10 4.57 -21.72
C LEU A 98 -9.86 3.28 -22.03
N VAL A 99 -10.72 3.35 -23.05
CA VAL A 99 -11.76 2.36 -23.35
C VAL A 99 -11.24 0.92 -23.57
N ASN A 100 -9.98 0.74 -23.94
CA ASN A 100 -9.38 -0.58 -24.14
C ASN A 100 -8.65 -1.13 -22.92
N PHE A 101 -8.60 -0.41 -21.78
CA PHE A 101 -7.87 -0.83 -20.58
C PHE A 101 -8.20 -2.28 -20.12
N ASN A 102 -9.47 -2.67 -20.26
CA ASN A 102 -9.98 -4.02 -19.94
C ASN A 102 -10.30 -4.86 -21.18
N ASN A 103 -9.92 -4.43 -22.39
CA ASN A 103 -10.27 -5.10 -23.65
C ASN A 103 -9.39 -6.33 -23.90
N LYS A 104 -9.71 -7.44 -23.22
CA LYS A 104 -9.04 -8.74 -23.38
C LYS A 104 -9.14 -9.32 -24.80
N ARG A 105 -10.06 -8.82 -25.64
CA ARG A 105 -10.21 -9.26 -27.03
C ARG A 105 -9.13 -8.70 -27.95
N VAL A 106 -8.55 -7.55 -27.60
CA VAL A 106 -7.50 -6.89 -28.39
C VAL A 106 -6.29 -6.58 -27.51
N PRO A 107 -5.41 -7.57 -27.25
CA PRO A 107 -4.30 -7.43 -26.30
C PRO A 107 -3.36 -6.26 -26.58
N LYS A 108 -3.18 -5.89 -27.86
CA LYS A 108 -2.34 -4.76 -28.25
C LYS A 108 -2.89 -3.43 -27.75
N LEU A 109 -4.17 -3.14 -28.04
CA LEU A 109 -4.83 -1.91 -27.58
C LEU A 109 -4.95 -1.88 -26.06
N GLN A 110 -5.17 -3.05 -25.44
CA GLN A 110 -5.16 -3.17 -24.00
C GLN A 110 -3.81 -2.78 -23.39
N ALA A 111 -2.70 -3.30 -23.93
CA ALA A 111 -1.36 -2.97 -23.44
C ALA A 111 -1.03 -1.49 -23.63
N GLU A 112 -1.46 -0.88 -24.73
CA GLU A 112 -1.31 0.56 -25.00
C GLU A 112 -2.04 1.41 -23.95
N ASP A 113 -3.34 1.16 -23.73
CA ASP A 113 -4.13 1.90 -22.72
C ASP A 113 -3.63 1.65 -21.30
N GLN A 114 -3.19 0.44 -20.97
CA GLN A 114 -2.56 0.15 -19.68
C GLN A 114 -1.27 0.95 -19.48
N ALA A 115 -0.42 1.06 -20.51
CA ALA A 115 0.79 1.87 -20.43
C ALA A 115 0.47 3.36 -20.23
N ILE A 116 -0.54 3.89 -20.93
CA ILE A 116 -1.01 5.27 -20.78
C ILE A 116 -1.51 5.50 -19.35
N TRP A 117 -2.30 4.57 -18.80
CA TRP A 117 -2.79 4.67 -17.43
C TRP A 117 -1.65 4.72 -16.40
N TRP A 118 -0.68 3.79 -16.47
CA TRP A 118 0.39 3.73 -15.48
C TRP A 118 1.30 4.96 -15.51
N ASP A 119 1.54 5.54 -16.68
CA ASP A 119 2.22 6.84 -16.82
C ASP A 119 1.38 7.98 -16.24
N THR A 120 0.08 8.01 -16.56
CA THR A 120 -0.88 9.01 -16.07
C THR A 120 -1.00 8.99 -14.54
N LEU A 121 -1.13 7.80 -13.94
CA LEU A 121 -1.13 7.61 -12.50
C LEU A 121 0.16 8.12 -11.87
N GLY A 122 1.32 7.80 -12.45
CA GLY A 122 2.61 8.27 -11.97
C GLY A 122 2.73 9.80 -11.97
N LYS A 123 2.16 10.46 -12.99
CA LYS A 123 2.07 11.93 -13.06
C LYS A 123 1.13 12.48 -11.97
N MET A 124 -0.07 11.91 -11.82
CA MET A 124 -1.01 12.33 -10.78
C MET A 124 -0.45 12.16 -9.37
N GLN A 125 0.23 11.04 -9.08
CA GLN A 125 0.90 10.82 -7.80
C GLN A 125 1.92 11.92 -7.48
N LYS A 126 2.70 12.34 -8.47
CA LYS A 126 3.67 13.45 -8.30
C LYS A 126 2.96 14.78 -8.03
N LEU A 127 1.87 15.06 -8.75
CA LEU A 127 1.07 16.28 -8.52
C LEU A 127 0.50 16.31 -7.10
N PHE A 128 -0.16 15.23 -6.68
CA PHE A 128 -0.74 15.12 -5.34
C PHE A 128 0.31 15.28 -4.25
N ARG A 129 1.43 14.54 -4.32
CA ARG A 129 2.50 14.61 -3.31
C ARG A 129 3.15 15.98 -3.25
N LYS A 130 3.38 16.62 -4.40
CA LYS A 130 3.94 17.98 -4.45
C LYS A 130 3.00 18.97 -3.75
N ALA A 131 1.74 18.99 -4.16
CA ALA A 131 0.76 19.93 -3.65
C ALA A 131 0.50 19.71 -2.15
N SER A 132 0.31 18.46 -1.72
CA SER A 132 0.05 18.14 -0.31
C SER A 132 1.24 18.50 0.57
N GLN A 133 2.48 18.29 0.11
CA GLN A 133 3.67 18.70 0.84
C GLN A 133 3.77 20.22 0.97
N GLN A 134 3.45 20.98 -0.07
CA GLN A 134 3.44 22.45 -0.04
C GLN A 134 2.35 23.00 0.89
N LEU A 135 1.15 22.43 0.84
CA LEU A 135 0.05 22.79 1.75
C LEU A 135 0.40 22.47 3.21
N TYR A 136 1.05 21.34 3.48
CA TYR A 136 1.52 21.00 4.82
C TYR A 136 2.57 21.98 5.32
N ASN A 137 3.57 22.29 4.48
CA ASN A 137 4.64 23.24 4.83
C ASN A 137 4.11 24.66 5.10
N SER A 138 2.99 25.03 4.47
CA SER A 138 2.29 26.31 4.71
C SER A 138 1.24 26.26 5.83
N GLY A 139 1.10 25.11 6.51
CA GLY A 139 0.17 24.94 7.63
C GLY A 139 -1.31 24.89 7.23
N LYS A 140 -1.63 24.70 5.94
CA LYS A 140 -3.01 24.65 5.43
C LYS A 140 -3.68 23.29 5.61
N ILE A 141 -2.89 22.22 5.68
CA ILE A 141 -3.37 20.87 5.99
C ILE A 141 -2.48 20.24 7.08
N ASP A 142 -3.03 19.31 7.84
CA ASP A 142 -2.27 18.58 8.85
C ASP A 142 -1.39 17.47 8.24
N LYS A 143 -0.53 16.89 9.09
CA LYS A 143 0.42 15.86 8.69
C LYS A 143 -0.27 14.59 8.18
N ASP A 144 -1.39 14.20 8.76
CA ASP A 144 -2.09 12.95 8.41
C ASP A 144 -2.77 13.08 7.05
N THR A 145 -3.38 14.24 6.78
CA THR A 145 -3.95 14.63 5.49
C THR A 145 -2.87 14.63 4.41
N MET A 146 -1.71 15.23 4.68
CA MET A 146 -0.57 15.17 3.74
C MET A 146 -0.10 13.73 3.52
N HIS A 147 0.11 12.97 4.60
CA HIS A 147 0.64 11.61 4.55
C HIS A 147 -0.28 10.63 3.80
N ASN A 148 -1.59 10.89 3.75
CA ASN A 148 -2.51 10.09 2.94
C ASN A 148 -2.10 9.99 1.46
N TYR A 149 -1.39 10.96 0.90
CA TYR A 149 -0.89 10.95 -0.48
C TYR A 149 0.44 10.20 -0.69
N PHE A 150 1.09 9.81 0.41
CA PHE A 150 2.35 9.07 0.43
C PHE A 150 2.18 7.63 0.90
N MET A 151 1.06 7.34 1.58
CA MET A 151 0.80 6.07 2.24
C MET A 151 0.64 4.90 1.26
N SER A 152 1.35 3.80 1.52
CA SER A 152 1.16 2.55 0.79
C SER A 152 -0.11 1.81 1.22
N VAL A 153 -0.59 0.89 0.38
CA VAL A 153 -1.67 -0.02 0.79
C VAL A 153 -1.25 -0.84 2.00
N THR A 154 0.01 -1.30 2.05
CA THR A 154 0.56 -2.04 3.19
C THR A 154 0.45 -1.23 4.49
N GLU A 155 0.81 0.04 4.47
CA GLU A 155 0.65 0.91 5.65
C GLU A 155 -0.82 1.07 6.03
N ARG A 156 -1.71 1.30 5.07
CA ARG A 156 -3.17 1.40 5.34
C ARG A 156 -3.69 0.14 6.03
N GLU A 157 -3.25 -1.03 5.58
CA GLU A 157 -3.62 -2.32 6.17
C GLU A 157 -3.09 -2.48 7.58
N VAL A 158 -1.83 -2.12 7.85
CA VAL A 158 -1.25 -2.19 9.20
C VAL A 158 -1.91 -1.19 10.15
N ILE A 159 -2.22 0.02 9.67
CA ILE A 159 -2.96 1.02 10.44
C ILE A 159 -4.31 0.45 10.90
N ASN A 160 -5.10 -0.08 9.97
CA ASN A 160 -6.45 -0.57 10.28
C ASN A 160 -6.45 -1.94 10.98
N GLY A 161 -5.46 -2.79 10.70
CA GLY A 161 -5.35 -4.13 11.26
C GLY A 161 -4.71 -4.19 12.64
N ILE A 162 -3.78 -3.27 12.95
CA ILE A 162 -2.95 -3.32 14.16
C ILE A 162 -2.91 -1.98 14.90
N LEU A 163 -2.58 -0.87 14.23
CA LEU A 163 -2.31 0.40 14.94
C LEU A 163 -3.56 1.02 15.59
N ASN A 164 -4.69 0.95 14.90
CA ASN A 164 -5.96 1.53 15.35
C ASN A 164 -6.83 0.56 16.16
N VAL A 165 -6.44 -0.71 16.31
CA VAL A 165 -7.22 -1.66 17.12
C VAL A 165 -6.92 -1.50 18.60
N LYS A 166 -7.93 -1.75 19.44
CA LYS A 166 -7.79 -1.63 20.90
C LYS A 166 -6.89 -2.70 21.50
N ASN A 167 -6.95 -3.93 21.00
CA ASN A 167 -6.23 -5.08 21.54
C ASN A 167 -5.69 -5.97 20.41
N THR A 168 -4.38 -6.23 20.43
CA THR A 168 -3.68 -7.07 19.44
C THR A 168 -3.42 -8.49 19.94
N LYS A 169 -3.45 -8.72 21.26
CA LYS A 169 -2.99 -9.94 21.95
C LYS A 169 -3.62 -11.24 21.48
N ASN A 170 -4.91 -11.21 21.20
CA ASN A 170 -5.67 -12.41 20.85
C ASN A 170 -6.07 -12.47 19.37
N HIS A 171 -5.59 -11.52 18.56
CA HIS A 171 -6.14 -11.30 17.21
C HIS A 171 -5.08 -11.09 16.13
N CYS A 172 -3.93 -10.54 16.51
CA CYS A 172 -2.93 -10.08 15.56
C CYS A 172 -1.64 -10.87 15.70
N LEU A 173 -1.00 -11.18 14.56
CA LEU A 173 0.38 -11.64 14.49
C LEU A 173 1.16 -10.79 13.49
N ALA A 174 2.45 -10.58 13.75
CA ALA A 174 3.35 -9.91 12.83
C ALA A 174 4.64 -10.71 12.62
N TYR A 175 5.06 -10.76 11.37
CA TYR A 175 6.29 -11.40 10.95
C TYR A 175 7.08 -10.38 10.14
N VAL A 176 8.25 -10.02 10.65
CA VAL A 176 9.13 -9.05 10.00
C VAL A 176 10.36 -9.77 9.49
N ARG A 177 10.68 -9.58 8.20
CA ARG A 177 11.89 -10.12 7.58
C ARG A 177 12.77 -8.99 7.07
N TYR A 178 14.03 -9.04 7.45
CA TYR A 178 15.11 -8.25 6.88
C TYR A 178 16.03 -9.15 6.06
N ILE A 179 16.40 -8.72 4.86
CA ILE A 179 17.35 -9.36 3.97
C ILE A 179 18.59 -8.48 3.91
N ASN A 180 19.71 -9.02 4.36
CA ASN A 180 21.02 -8.40 4.23
C ASN A 180 21.56 -8.55 2.82
N ASN A 181 22.42 -7.60 2.42
CA ASN A 181 23.22 -7.69 1.20
C ASN A 181 22.41 -7.90 -0.11
N ILE A 182 21.20 -7.34 -0.19
CA ILE A 182 20.36 -7.41 -1.40
C ILE A 182 21.17 -6.95 -2.62
N ASN A 183 21.25 -7.81 -3.64
CA ASN A 183 21.97 -7.50 -4.87
C ASN A 183 21.21 -6.47 -5.73
N LEU A 184 21.55 -5.19 -5.57
CA LEU A 184 20.97 -4.09 -6.34
C LEU A 184 21.48 -4.01 -7.79
N GLN A 185 22.46 -4.81 -8.20
CA GLN A 185 22.87 -4.88 -9.62
C GLN A 185 21.79 -5.58 -10.46
N ASN A 186 21.06 -6.53 -9.88
CA ASN A 186 19.92 -7.19 -10.50
C ASN A 186 18.60 -6.56 -10.05
N LEU A 187 18.33 -5.33 -10.52
CA LEU A 187 17.14 -4.56 -10.14
C LEU A 187 15.82 -5.30 -10.38
N LYS A 188 15.75 -6.16 -11.41
CA LYS A 188 14.55 -6.98 -11.69
C LYS A 188 14.22 -7.92 -10.53
N LYS A 189 15.24 -8.54 -9.91
CA LYS A 189 15.04 -9.43 -8.76
C LYS A 189 14.99 -8.66 -7.45
N ALA A 190 15.86 -7.67 -7.25
CA ALA A 190 15.83 -6.82 -6.05
C ALA A 190 14.48 -6.10 -5.91
N GLY A 191 13.88 -5.66 -7.02
CA GLY A 191 12.56 -5.03 -7.04
C GLY A 191 11.42 -5.89 -6.52
N ASN A 192 11.61 -7.20 -6.33
CA ASN A 192 10.63 -8.04 -5.62
C ASN A 192 10.63 -7.82 -4.11
N PHE A 193 11.72 -7.31 -3.55
CA PHE A 193 11.99 -7.24 -2.12
C PHE A 193 12.18 -5.81 -1.59
N VAL A 194 12.53 -4.87 -2.46
CA VAL A 194 12.67 -3.43 -2.16
C VAL A 194 11.95 -2.59 -3.22
N ASP A 195 11.60 -1.36 -2.86
CA ASP A 195 11.07 -0.39 -3.82
C ASP A 195 12.23 0.27 -4.60
N ILE A 196 12.08 0.32 -5.92
CA ILE A 196 13.07 0.88 -6.84
C ILE A 196 12.43 2.05 -7.57
N LEU A 197 13.11 3.19 -7.56
CA LEU A 197 12.74 4.41 -8.28
C LEU A 197 13.96 4.92 -9.05
N ASN A 198 13.82 5.27 -10.32
CA ASN A 198 14.92 5.78 -11.15
C ASN A 198 16.19 4.92 -11.12
N ARG A 199 16.02 3.59 -11.16
CA ARG A 199 17.10 2.58 -11.12
C ARG A 199 17.91 2.55 -9.82
N SER A 200 17.43 3.16 -8.75
CA SER A 200 18.02 3.10 -7.42
C SER A 200 16.95 2.77 -6.37
N LEU A 201 17.38 2.53 -5.13
CA LEU A 201 16.48 2.31 -3.99
C LEU A 201 15.62 3.57 -3.76
N ASP A 202 14.30 3.38 -3.62
CA ASP A 202 13.39 4.48 -3.24
C ASP A 202 13.58 4.80 -1.75
N ALA A 203 14.36 5.86 -1.49
CA ALA A 203 14.71 6.28 -0.14
C ALA A 203 13.49 6.76 0.68
N GLU A 204 12.51 7.38 0.02
CA GLU A 204 11.28 7.85 0.67
C GLU A 204 10.44 6.65 1.11
N ALA A 205 10.18 5.69 0.20
CA ALA A 205 9.48 4.46 0.54
C ALA A 205 10.21 3.68 1.65
N SER A 206 11.53 3.62 1.60
CA SER A 206 12.35 2.94 2.61
C SER A 206 12.23 3.60 3.99
N LYS A 207 12.21 4.94 4.04
CA LYS A 207 12.03 5.69 5.29
C LYS A 207 10.63 5.49 5.89
N LEU A 208 9.60 5.56 5.05
CA LEU A 208 8.21 5.32 5.48
C LEU A 208 8.01 3.89 5.99
N LEU A 209 8.61 2.91 5.31
CA LEU A 209 8.58 1.52 5.75
C LEU A 209 9.33 1.32 7.06
N ALA A 210 10.49 1.95 7.26
CA ALA A 210 11.25 1.83 8.50
C ALA A 210 10.43 2.35 9.70
N ASP A 211 9.78 3.51 9.56
CA ASP A 211 8.85 4.05 10.57
C ASP A 211 7.72 3.06 10.88
N LEU A 212 7.06 2.51 9.84
CA LEU A 212 5.97 1.56 10.03
C LEU A 212 6.43 0.23 10.68
N ARG A 213 7.49 -0.38 10.14
CA ARG A 213 7.94 -1.74 10.42
C ARG A 213 8.76 -1.83 11.69
N ASP A 214 9.62 -0.85 11.94
CA ASP A 214 10.63 -0.91 12.99
C ASP A 214 10.26 -0.09 14.23
N VAL A 215 9.33 0.88 14.10
CA VAL A 215 8.88 1.74 15.19
C VAL A 215 7.43 1.45 15.55
N ARG A 216 6.47 1.88 14.70
CA ARG A 216 5.05 1.90 15.04
C ARG A 216 4.45 0.51 15.28
N LEU A 217 4.82 -0.46 14.44
CA LEU A 217 4.34 -1.84 14.60
C LEU A 217 4.85 -2.49 15.90
N PRO A 218 6.18 -2.53 16.19
CA PRO A 218 6.70 -3.07 17.44
C PRO A 218 6.18 -2.37 18.70
N GLU A 219 5.93 -1.05 18.64
CA GLU A 219 5.37 -0.29 19.78
C GLU A 219 3.92 -0.67 20.10
N LYS A 220 3.16 -1.16 19.10
CA LYS A 220 1.73 -1.46 19.26
C LYS A 220 1.43 -2.93 19.51
N ILE A 221 2.12 -3.83 18.80
CA ILE A 221 1.78 -5.26 18.85
C ILE A 221 2.35 -5.90 20.11
N GLU A 222 1.64 -6.88 20.68
CA GLU A 222 2.19 -7.67 21.77
C GLU A 222 3.53 -8.30 21.39
N THR A 223 4.50 -8.23 22.29
CA THR A 223 5.86 -8.74 22.08
C THR A 223 5.88 -10.24 21.78
N THR A 224 4.92 -11.01 22.32
CA THR A 224 4.78 -12.45 22.03
C THR A 224 4.18 -12.75 20.66
N ASN A 225 3.61 -11.75 19.98
CA ASN A 225 2.88 -11.90 18.74
C ASN A 225 3.67 -11.35 17.54
N ILE A 226 4.89 -10.87 17.75
CA ILE A 226 5.81 -10.44 16.70
C ILE A 226 7.02 -11.36 16.65
N GLN A 227 7.38 -11.79 15.44
CA GLN A 227 8.62 -12.51 15.18
C GLN A 227 9.42 -11.77 14.12
N LYS A 228 10.71 -11.57 14.40
CA LYS A 228 11.66 -10.92 13.50
C LYS A 228 12.66 -11.94 12.96
N TYR A 229 13.02 -11.79 11.70
CA TYR A 229 13.99 -12.63 11.00
C TYR A 229 14.95 -11.76 10.22
N THR A 230 16.23 -12.14 10.26
CA THR A 230 17.26 -11.58 9.38
C THR A 230 17.86 -12.73 8.57
N VAL A 231 17.89 -12.57 7.26
CA VAL A 231 18.44 -13.56 6.32
C VAL A 231 19.40 -12.89 5.36
N GLU A 232 20.27 -13.66 4.71
CA GLU A 232 21.22 -13.15 3.72
C GLU A 232 20.67 -13.28 2.32
N TRP A 233 20.96 -12.32 1.44
CA TRP A 233 20.72 -12.51 0.01
C TRP A 233 21.73 -13.51 -0.55
N ILE A 234 21.26 -14.65 -1.03
CA ILE A 234 22.12 -15.72 -1.57
C ILE A 234 21.83 -15.94 -3.05
N GLY A 235 22.90 -15.97 -3.85
CA GLY A 235 22.84 -16.26 -5.28
C GLY A 235 22.13 -15.19 -6.11
N ARG A 236 21.66 -15.61 -7.30
CA ARG A 236 21.07 -14.70 -8.29
C ARG A 236 19.66 -14.22 -7.90
N ASP A 237 18.90 -15.08 -7.24
CA ASP A 237 17.48 -14.88 -6.93
C ASP A 237 17.25 -14.39 -5.49
N GLY A 238 18.27 -14.45 -4.64
CA GLY A 238 18.28 -13.91 -3.28
C GLY A 238 17.75 -14.87 -2.25
N LEU A 239 16.51 -15.33 -2.40
CA LEU A 239 15.89 -16.28 -1.47
C LEU A 239 15.52 -17.57 -2.20
N ASP A 240 15.89 -18.70 -1.61
CA ASP A 240 15.64 -20.04 -2.14
C ASP A 240 15.37 -21.02 -0.98
N THR A 241 14.55 -22.04 -1.23
CA THR A 241 14.10 -23.00 -0.22
C THR A 241 15.21 -23.87 0.34
N GLU A 242 16.24 -24.19 -0.44
CA GLU A 242 17.38 -25.00 0.01
C GLU A 242 18.30 -24.16 0.90
N THR A 243 18.67 -22.97 0.42
CA THR A 243 19.60 -22.07 1.14
C THR A 243 18.98 -21.42 2.39
N HIS A 244 17.64 -21.30 2.44
CA HIS A 244 16.91 -20.69 3.54
C HIS A 244 16.01 -21.68 4.31
N GLY A 245 16.26 -22.99 4.17
CA GLY A 245 15.42 -24.04 4.75
C GLY A 245 15.25 -23.92 6.27
N GLU A 246 16.32 -23.59 7.01
CA GLU A 246 16.26 -23.41 8.47
C GLU A 246 15.31 -22.26 8.86
N TYR A 247 15.49 -21.09 8.23
CA TYR A 247 14.60 -19.93 8.40
C TYR A 247 13.15 -20.29 8.10
N LEU A 248 12.89 -20.97 6.97
CA LEU A 248 11.55 -21.33 6.55
C LEU A 248 10.91 -22.33 7.52
N ASN A 249 11.65 -23.36 7.96
CA ASN A 249 11.17 -24.36 8.90
C ASN A 249 10.82 -23.74 10.26
N HIS A 250 11.68 -22.83 10.75
CA HIS A 250 11.40 -22.10 11.99
C HIS A 250 10.17 -21.20 11.84
N PHE A 251 10.08 -20.45 10.73
CA PHE A 251 8.94 -19.59 10.42
C PHE A 251 7.63 -20.36 10.37
N ILE A 252 7.57 -21.46 9.61
CA ILE A 252 6.36 -22.29 9.47
C ILE A 252 5.96 -22.87 10.82
N SER A 253 6.92 -23.40 11.59
CA SER A 253 6.66 -23.97 12.91
C SER A 253 6.12 -22.94 13.89
N HIS A 254 6.72 -21.74 13.92
CA HIS A 254 6.28 -20.64 14.79
C HIS A 254 4.90 -20.13 14.36
N PHE A 255 4.67 -19.96 13.06
CA PHE A 255 3.40 -19.54 12.50
C PHE A 255 2.27 -20.49 12.89
N TYR A 256 2.46 -21.78 12.63
CA TYR A 256 1.48 -22.82 12.95
C TYR A 256 1.12 -22.83 14.44
N LYS A 257 2.14 -22.89 15.32
CA LYS A 257 1.93 -22.93 16.78
C LYS A 257 1.19 -21.70 17.30
N ASN A 258 1.52 -20.50 16.82
CA ASN A 258 0.89 -19.28 17.29
C ASN A 258 -0.52 -19.08 16.75
N ILE A 259 -0.81 -19.49 15.51
CA ILE A 259 -2.18 -19.50 14.99
C ILE A 259 -3.06 -20.41 15.84
N ILE A 260 -2.63 -21.64 16.12
CA ILE A 260 -3.36 -22.57 16.99
C ILE A 260 -3.61 -21.94 18.36
N LYS A 261 -2.56 -21.40 18.98
CA LYS A 261 -2.67 -20.74 20.28
C LYS A 261 -3.69 -19.59 20.31
N LEU A 262 -3.83 -18.84 19.22
CA LEU A 262 -4.82 -17.75 19.11
C LEU A 262 -6.24 -18.29 18.93
N VAL A 263 -6.40 -19.42 18.23
CA VAL A 263 -7.68 -20.11 18.10
C VAL A 263 -8.11 -20.72 19.43
N ASP A 264 -7.22 -21.45 20.11
CA ASP A 264 -7.51 -22.16 21.37
C ASP A 264 -7.87 -21.21 22.52
N ARG A 265 -7.33 -20.00 22.55
CA ARG A 265 -7.68 -18.97 23.56
C ARG A 265 -9.14 -18.49 23.48
N ARG A 266 -9.87 -18.88 22.45
CA ARG A 266 -11.22 -18.41 22.14
C ARG A 266 -12.27 -19.50 22.18
N LEU A 267 -11.84 -20.76 22.15
CA LEU A 267 -12.64 -21.94 22.48
C LEU A 267 -12.74 -22.07 24.00
#